data_AF-A0A914PFT6-F1
#
_entry.id   AF-A0A914PFT6-F1
#
_cell.length_a   1.000
_cell.length_b   1.000
_cell.length_c   1.000
_cell.angle_alpha   90.00
_cell.angle_beta   90.00
_cell.angle_gamma   90.00
#
_symmetry.space_group_name_H-M   'P 1'
#
loop_
_entity.id
_entity.type
_entity.pdbx_description
1 polymer ?
#
loop_
_entity_poly.entity_id
_entity_poly.type
_entity_poly.pdbx_seq_one_letter_code
_entity_poly.pdbx_strand_id
1 'polypeptide(L)'
;MEIFAYHEGFKKWVEIGNSGLFRPEMLLPMGLPPDVNVAGFGLSLERPTMIRYGFKNIRELFGPKVDIEMIYKNPICRLEKE
;
A
#
# COMPACT_ATOMS: atom_id res chain seq x y z
N MET A 1 7.49 -5.57 12.09
CA MET A 1 8.05 -6.51 11.11
C MET A 1 7.76 -5.96 9.73
N GLU A 2 8.79 -5.79 8.92
CA GLU A 2 8.68 -5.29 7.55
C GLU A 2 8.32 -6.44 6.60
N ILE A 3 7.56 -6.12 5.55
CA ILE A 3 7.10 -7.06 4.54
C ILE A 3 7.78 -6.72 3.22
N PHE A 4 8.48 -7.70 2.64
CA PHE A 4 9.23 -7.54 1.39
C PHE A 4 8.68 -8.46 0.29
N ALA A 5 8.73 -7.98 -0.95
CA ALA A 5 8.48 -8.79 -2.13
C ALA A 5 9.59 -8.60 -3.16
N TYR A 6 9.91 -9.65 -3.91
CA TYR A 6 10.87 -9.54 -5.01
C TYR A 6 10.21 -8.89 -6.23
N HIS A 7 10.85 -7.86 -6.77
CA HIS A 7 10.35 -7.16 -7.94
C HIS A 7 11.15 -7.53 -9.18
N GLU A 8 10.56 -8.32 -10.08
CA GLU A 8 11.20 -8.80 -11.33
C GLU A 8 11.80 -7.67 -12.18
N GLY A 9 11.06 -6.57 -12.39
CA GLY A 9 11.53 -5.45 -13.20
C GLY A 9 12.75 -4.70 -12.64
N PHE A 10 12.94 -4.69 -11.31
CA PHE A 10 14.09 -4.03 -10.66
C PHE A 10 15.14 -5.04 -10.17
N LYS A 11 14.86 -6.35 -10.30
CA LYS A 11 15.70 -7.46 -9.84
C LYS A 11 16.16 -7.35 -8.39
N LYS A 12 15.29 -6.86 -7.50
CA LYS A 12 15.62 -6.65 -6.08
C LYS A 12 14.41 -6.89 -5.17
N TRP A 13 14.70 -7.20 -3.91
CA TRP A 13 13.71 -7.17 -2.83
C TRP A 13 13.32 -5.73 -2.51
N VAL A 14 12.03 -5.45 -2.52
CA VAL A 14 11.48 -4.13 -2.19
C VAL A 14 10.51 -4.25 -1.04
N GLU A 15 10.54 -3.28 -0.14
CA GLU A 15 9.57 -3.18 0.95
C GLU A 15 8.19 -2.80 0.39
N ILE A 16 7.20 -3.64 0.67
CA ILE A 16 5.81 -3.44 0.23
C ILE A 16 4.90 -2.96 1.35
N GLY A 17 5.30 -3.15 2.60
CA GLY A 17 4.53 -2.71 3.75
C GLY A 17 5.22 -3.00 5.07
N ASN A 18 4.57 -2.58 6.15
CA ASN A 18 5.05 -2.75 7.51
C ASN A 18 3.92 -3.32 8.38
N SER A 19 4.29 -3.94 9.49
CA SER A 19 3.36 -4.53 10.45
C SER A 19 3.92 -4.46 11.87
N GLY A 20 3.05 -4.62 12.86
CA GLY A 20 3.46 -4.65 14.25
C GLY A 20 2.35 -5.09 15.17
N LEU A 21 2.74 -5.40 16.41
CA LEU A 21 1.80 -5.57 17.51
C LEU A 21 1.66 -4.23 18.21
N PHE A 22 0.42 -3.84 18.49
CA PHE A 22 0.16 -2.65 19.28
C PHE A 22 0.61 -2.90 20.73
N ARG A 23 1.31 -1.91 21.27
CA ARG A 23 1.82 -1.97 22.63
C ARG A 23 0.68 -1.86 23.65
N PRO A 24 0.77 -2.53 24.81
CA PRO A 24 -0.23 -2.41 25.86
C PRO A 24 -0.48 -0.96 26.29
N GLU A 25 0.55 -0.11 26.34
CA GLU A 25 0.42 1.30 26.74
C GLU A 25 -0.40 2.14 25.75
N MET A 26 -0.62 1.65 24.52
CA MET A 26 -1.51 2.27 23.53
C MET A 26 -2.93 1.70 23.61
N LEU A 27 -3.08 0.40 23.88
CA LEU A 27 -4.39 -0.29 23.91
C LEU A 27 -5.16 -0.07 25.23
N LEU A 28 -4.47 -0.09 26.38
CA LEU A 28 -5.11 0.02 27.69
C LEU A 28 -5.85 1.35 27.90
N PRO A 29 -5.32 2.52 27.48
CA PRO A 29 -6.07 3.79 27.55
C PRO A 29 -7.32 3.83 26.66
N MET A 30 -7.42 2.96 25.65
CA MET A 30 -8.59 2.84 24.78
C MET A 30 -9.69 1.94 25.39
N GLY A 31 -9.45 1.33 26.56
CA GLY A 31 -10.42 0.49 27.26
C GLY A 31 -10.44 -0.98 26.84
N LEU A 32 -9.41 -1.44 26.10
CA LEU A 32 -9.28 -2.85 25.73
C LEU A 32 -8.83 -3.70 26.94
N PRO A 33 -9.37 -4.92 27.11
CA PRO A 33 -8.95 -5.83 28.19
C PRO A 33 -7.44 -6.16 28.14
N PRO A 34 -6.76 -6.37 29.30
CA PRO A 34 -5.31 -6.63 29.34
C PRO A 34 -4.86 -7.92 28.64
N ASP A 35 -5.77 -8.87 28.45
CA ASP A 35 -5.54 -10.14 27.75
C ASP A 35 -5.78 -10.06 26.23
N VAL A 36 -6.21 -8.89 25.73
CA VAL A 36 -6.39 -8.66 24.29
C VAL A 36 -5.11 -8.08 23.67
N ASN A 37 -4.64 -8.73 22.61
CA ASN A 37 -3.52 -8.26 21.80
C ASN A 37 -4.01 -7.94 20.39
N VAL A 38 -3.52 -6.84 19.81
CA VAL A 38 -3.90 -6.38 18.47
C VAL A 38 -2.68 -6.34 17.57
N ALA A 39 -2.79 -6.93 16.38
CA ALA A 39 -1.81 -6.80 15.31
C ALA A 39 -2.33 -5.85 14.23
N GLY A 40 -1.46 -4.96 13.74
CA GLY A 40 -1.75 -4.06 12.64
C GLY A 40 -0.73 -4.22 11.52
N PHE A 41 -1.17 -4.02 10.28
CA PHE A 41 -0.29 -3.90 9.12
C PHE A 41 -0.77 -2.80 8.20
N GLY A 42 0.14 -2.28 7.38
CA GLY A 42 -0.14 -1.21 6.44
C GLY A 42 0.78 -1.30 5.23
N LEU A 43 0.21 -0.97 4.06
CA LEU A 43 0.92 -0.87 2.79
C LEU A 43 0.45 0.38 2.05
N SER A 44 1.34 0.96 1.23
CA SER A 44 1.00 2.08 0.34
C SER A 44 0.21 1.55 -0.86
N LEU A 45 -0.80 2.31 -1.29
CA LEU A 45 -1.56 2.02 -2.51
C LEU A 45 -0.83 2.52 -3.76
N GLU A 46 -0.12 3.63 -3.60
CA GLU A 46 0.52 4.38 -4.68
C GLU A 46 1.63 3.55 -5.33
N ARG A 47 2.48 2.90 -4.53
CA ARG A 47 3.61 2.13 -5.06
C ARG A 47 3.18 0.93 -5.93
N PRO A 48 2.28 0.03 -5.48
CA PRO A 48 1.73 -1.03 -6.33
C PRO A 48 1.05 -0.49 -7.59
N THR A 49 0.31 0.62 -7.47
CA THR A 49 -0.40 1.21 -8.62
C THR A 49 0.58 1.78 -9.64
N MET A 50 1.62 2.49 -9.20
CA MET A 50 2.68 2.99 -10.08
C MET A 50 3.41 1.86 -10.81
N ILE A 51 3.70 0.75 -10.11
CA ILE A 51 4.31 -0.44 -10.72
C ILE A 51 3.37 -1.06 -11.77
N ARG A 52 2.09 -1.26 -11.42
CA ARG A 52 1.10 -1.90 -12.30
C ARG A 52 0.84 -1.11 -13.59
N TYR A 53 0.77 0.21 -13.49
CA TYR A 53 0.49 1.08 -14.64
C TYR A 53 1.75 1.71 -15.26
N GLY A 54 2.94 1.41 -14.73
CA GLY A 54 4.22 1.88 -15.27
C GLY A 54 4.53 3.37 -15.03
N PHE A 55 3.88 4.01 -14.04
CA PHE A 55 4.14 5.42 -13.71
C PHE A 55 5.48 5.58 -13.00
N LYS A 56 6.28 6.55 -13.45
CA LYS A 56 7.56 6.90 -12.82
C LYS A 56 7.41 8.01 -11.78
N ASN A 57 6.34 8.80 -11.85
CA ASN A 57 6.09 9.93 -10.98
C ASN A 57 4.70 9.83 -10.33
N ILE A 58 4.66 9.90 -9.00
CA ILE A 58 3.42 9.81 -8.22
C ILE A 58 2.39 10.90 -8.59
N ARG A 59 2.85 12.05 -9.11
CA ARG A 59 1.97 13.17 -9.53
C ARG A 59 1.15 12.87 -10.78
N GLU A 60 1.55 11.85 -11.54
CA GLU A 60 0.78 11.33 -12.68
C GLU A 60 -0.37 10.43 -12.21
N LEU A 61 -0.33 9.98 -10.95
CA LEU A 61 -1.36 9.13 -10.36
C LEU A 61 -2.47 9.95 -9.71
N PHE A 62 -2.12 10.99 -8.95
CA PHE A 62 -3.09 11.88 -8.31
C PHE A 62 -2.56 13.32 -8.18
N GLY A 63 -3.49 14.28 -8.21
CA GLY A 63 -3.22 15.70 -8.04
C GLY A 63 -3.62 16.53 -9.26
N PRO A 64 -3.40 17.85 -9.22
CA PRO A 64 -3.87 18.78 -10.25
C PRO A 64 -3.15 18.63 -11.60
N LYS A 65 -2.07 17.84 -11.65
CA LYS A 65 -1.28 17.58 -12.86
C LYS A 65 -1.60 16.22 -13.50
N VAL A 66 -2.63 15.53 -13.00
CA VAL A 66 -3.04 14.24 -13.56
C VAL A 66 -3.54 14.44 -14.99
N ASP A 67 -3.20 13.50 -15.87
CA ASP A 67 -3.75 13.49 -17.22
C ASP A 67 -5.19 12.95 -17.18
N ILE A 68 -6.15 13.83 -17.48
CA ILE A 68 -7.57 13.48 -17.45
C ILE A 68 -7.92 12.47 -18.56
N GLU A 69 -7.24 12.52 -19.71
CA GLU A 69 -7.47 11.57 -20.80
C GLU A 69 -7.09 10.15 -20.39
N MET A 70 -6.03 10.01 -19.59
CA MET A 70 -5.61 8.74 -19.00
C MET A 70 -6.71 8.17 -18.08
N ILE A 71 -7.39 9.01 -17.29
CA ILE A 71 -8.49 8.57 -16.42
C ILE A 71 -9.65 8.02 -17.23
N TYR A 72 -10.05 8.71 -18.31
CA TYR A 72 -11.16 8.28 -19.16
C TYR A 72 -10.86 7.00 -19.96
N LYS A 73 -9.60 6.82 -20.39
CA LYS A 73 -9.19 5.66 -21.19
C LYS A 73 -8.92 4.42 -20.36
N ASN A 74 -8.50 4.59 -19.11
CA ASN A 74 -8.15 3.45 -18.28
C ASN A 74 -9.38 2.59 -17.94
N PRO A 75 -9.28 1.26 -18.08
CA PRO A 75 -10.34 0.37 -17.65
C PRO A 75 -10.48 0.41 -16.13
N ILE A 76 -11.65 -0.01 -15.64
CA ILE A 76 -11.88 -0.23 -14.21
C ILE A 76 -10.78 -1.15 -13.67
N CYS A 77 -10.06 -0.69 -12.65
CA CYS A 77 -9.04 -1.49 -11.98
C CYS A 77 -9.71 -2.71 -11.32
N ARG A 78 -9.34 -3.92 -11.77
CA ARG A 78 -9.82 -5.20 -11.22
C ARG A 78 -8.61 -6.08 -10.89
N LEU A 79 -8.66 -6.69 -9.71
CA LEU A 79 -7.61 -7.60 -9.23
C LEU A 79 -7.58 -8.92 -10.02
N GLU A 80 -8.74 -9.31 -10.55
CA GLU A 80 -8.94 -10.54 -11.33
C GLU A 80 -9.57 -10.18 -12.68
N LYS A 81 -8.72 -9.98 -13.69
CA LYS A 81 -9.11 -10.12 -15.08
C LYS A 81 -7.88 -10.57 -15.85
N GLU A 82 -7.99 -11.77 -16.42
CA GLU A 82 -7.42 -12.05 -17.74
C GLU A 82 -7.85 -10.96 -18.73
#